data_AF-A0A260VKI1-F1
#
_entry.id   AF-A0A260VKI1-F1
#
_cell.length_a   1.000
_cell.length_b   1.000
_cell.length_c   1.000
_cell.angle_alpha   90.00
_cell.angle_beta   90.00
_cell.angle_gamma   90.00
#
_symmetry.space_group_name_H-M   'P 1'
#
loop_
_entity.id
_entity.type
_entity.pdbx_description
1 polymer ?
#
loop_
_entity_poly.entity_id
_entity_poly.type
_entity_poly.pdbx_seq_one_letter_code
_entity_poly.pdbx_strand_id
1 'polypeptide(L)'
;MLDRSGVPDDVLELLQVLPGQHQVELDPADAPAAAHSSSTEPYCPTWATHADPTVVQSFSVEGETFLEPLVHEEPNPLLYPMCTVGIVFTSAGRRGSGVLVGPNLLLTAGHVAPWGASSWSMEFVPAFRNGNRPYGSSYVQTYRGYNTNDNVTGHDYAICKLFKPLGSALGWMGTASFGSEDQYYNKRYVSSGYPGSYGQRPAVELDMGIRDIDDDSPGRELEFALRADLGPGWSGGPLWQHTANPYAVGVLSGTEKDGLDPTRLVYAAGSPMVDLVNYGLANWRP
;
A
#
# COMPACT_ATOMS: atom_id res chain seq x y z
N MET A 1 4.68 -36.69 -3.78
CA MET A 1 6.01 -37.30 -3.58
C MET A 1 6.60 -36.90 -2.22
N LEU A 2 5.80 -36.88 -1.14
CA LEU A 2 6.21 -36.55 0.23
C LEU A 2 5.26 -37.23 1.23
N ASP A 3 5.15 -38.55 1.18
CA ASP A 3 4.61 -39.33 2.30
C ASP A 3 5.69 -40.34 2.70
N ARG A 4 6.61 -39.87 3.55
CA ARG A 4 7.64 -40.69 4.16
C ARG A 4 7.63 -40.40 5.65
N SER A 5 7.06 -41.33 6.40
CA SER A 5 7.16 -41.38 7.85
C SER A 5 8.63 -41.35 8.28
N GLY A 6 9.03 -40.37 9.09
CA GLY A 6 10.37 -40.27 9.67
C GLY A 6 11.14 -38.97 9.38
N VAL A 7 10.48 -37.93 8.85
CA VAL A 7 11.09 -36.58 8.81
C VAL A 7 11.05 -35.99 10.23
N PRO A 8 12.20 -35.60 10.81
CA PRO A 8 12.25 -34.95 12.13
C PRO A 8 11.41 -33.66 12.18
N ASP A 9 10.81 -33.35 13.33
CA ASP A 9 9.91 -32.20 13.48
C ASP A 9 10.61 -30.86 13.17
N ASP A 10 11.91 -30.74 13.47
CA ASP A 10 12.75 -29.57 13.12
C ASP A 10 13.00 -29.45 11.61
N VAL A 11 13.04 -30.57 10.88
CA VAL A 11 13.10 -30.58 9.41
C VAL A 11 11.73 -30.25 8.80
N LEU A 12 10.63 -30.67 9.44
CA LEU A 12 9.27 -30.23 9.06
C LEU A 12 9.08 -28.73 9.35
N GLU A 13 9.65 -28.22 10.42
CA GLU A 13 9.63 -26.79 10.79
C GLU A 13 10.43 -25.96 9.78
N LEU A 14 11.57 -26.46 9.28
CA LEU A 14 12.29 -25.88 8.14
C LEU A 14 11.47 -25.88 6.84
N LEU A 15 10.57 -26.85 6.67
CA LEU A 15 9.62 -26.93 5.54
C LEU A 15 8.35 -26.09 5.76
N GLN A 16 8.11 -25.58 6.97
CA GLN A 16 6.99 -24.66 7.31
C GLN A 16 7.33 -23.18 7.08
N VAL A 17 8.45 -22.90 6.42
CA VAL A 17 8.92 -21.55 6.08
C VAL A 17 8.74 -21.28 4.58
N LEU A 18 7.61 -21.73 4.03
CA LEU A 18 7.29 -21.50 2.63
C LEU A 18 6.53 -20.18 2.46
N PRO A 19 6.92 -19.31 1.51
CA PRO A 19 6.01 -18.32 0.95
C PRO A 19 4.69 -19.01 0.56
N GLY A 20 3.56 -18.33 0.71
CA GLY A 20 2.34 -18.83 0.10
C GLY A 20 1.46 -19.77 0.94
N GLN A 21 1.30 -19.53 2.25
CA GLN A 21 0.64 -20.49 3.16
C GLN A 21 -0.89 -20.39 3.21
N HIS A 22 -1.41 -19.21 3.53
CA HIS A 22 -2.83 -19.01 3.77
C HIS A 22 -3.34 -17.72 3.12
N GLN A 23 -4.48 -17.81 2.46
CA GLN A 23 -5.24 -16.69 1.93
C GLN A 23 -6.57 -16.65 2.69
N VAL A 24 -6.92 -15.50 3.25
CA VAL A 24 -8.21 -15.31 3.95
C VAL A 24 -8.98 -14.22 3.23
N GLU A 25 -9.91 -14.64 2.37
CA GLU A 25 -10.86 -13.76 1.71
C GLU A 25 -11.95 -13.36 2.71
N LEU A 26 -12.20 -12.06 2.83
CA LEU A 26 -13.25 -11.49 3.65
C LEU A 26 -14.53 -11.33 2.84
N ASP A 27 -15.67 -11.58 3.48
CA ASP A 27 -16.97 -11.22 2.93
C ASP A 27 -17.28 -9.75 3.28
N PRO A 28 -17.50 -8.86 2.30
CA PRO A 28 -17.95 -7.49 2.53
C PRO A 28 -19.19 -7.40 3.43
N ALA A 29 -20.06 -8.41 3.43
CA ALA A 29 -21.27 -8.44 4.26
C ALA A 29 -20.98 -8.64 5.77
N ASP A 30 -19.80 -9.13 6.14
CA ASP A 30 -19.40 -9.39 7.53
C ASP A 30 -18.72 -8.18 8.20
N ALA A 31 -18.45 -7.12 7.43
CA ALA A 31 -17.71 -5.98 7.91
C ALA A 31 -18.57 -5.06 8.82
N PRO A 32 -17.96 -4.36 9.78
CA PRO A 32 -18.69 -3.46 10.66
C PRO A 32 -19.38 -2.34 9.87
N ALA A 33 -20.67 -2.12 10.14
CA ALA A 33 -21.50 -1.19 9.37
C ALA A 33 -21.20 0.31 9.60
N ALA A 34 -20.39 0.68 10.60
CA ALA A 34 -20.19 2.08 10.98
C ALA A 34 -18.76 2.55 10.73
N ALA A 35 -18.63 3.56 9.84
CA ALA A 35 -17.41 4.33 9.72
C ALA A 35 -17.07 5.01 11.05
N HIS A 36 -15.81 4.93 11.45
CA HIS A 36 -15.34 5.53 12.70
C HIS A 36 -13.91 6.03 12.52
N SER A 37 -13.50 7.01 13.33
CA SER A 37 -12.09 7.40 13.36
C SER A 37 -11.28 6.32 14.08
N SER A 38 -10.22 5.84 13.45
CA SER A 38 -9.31 4.84 14.00
C SER A 38 -7.91 5.06 13.46
N SER A 39 -6.87 4.71 14.23
CA SER A 39 -5.48 4.84 13.80
C SER A 39 -4.56 3.81 14.44
N THR A 40 -3.45 3.52 13.76
CA THR A 40 -2.32 2.75 14.31
C THR A 40 -1.06 3.60 14.41
N GLU A 41 -0.18 3.29 15.36
CA GLU A 41 1.02 4.09 15.59
C GLU A 41 2.07 3.91 14.49
N PRO A 42 2.60 4.99 13.90
CA PRO A 42 3.77 4.94 13.02
C PRO A 42 5.03 4.62 13.82
N TYR A 43 6.07 4.17 13.12
CA TYR A 43 7.39 3.98 13.70
C TYR A 43 8.47 4.42 12.72
N CYS A 44 9.32 5.35 13.19
CA CYS A 44 10.53 5.77 12.50
C CYS A 44 11.76 5.27 13.30
N PRO A 45 12.62 4.42 12.72
CA PRO A 45 13.84 3.98 13.38
C PRO A 45 14.80 5.15 13.61
N THR A 46 15.55 5.10 14.71
CA THR A 46 16.50 6.17 15.07
C THR A 46 17.65 6.38 14.08
N TRP A 47 17.92 5.39 13.23
CA TRP A 47 18.93 5.49 12.18
C TRP A 47 18.40 6.18 10.91
N ALA A 48 17.08 6.23 10.74
CA ALA A 48 16.47 6.69 9.51
C ALA A 48 16.49 8.22 9.43
N THR A 49 16.95 8.74 8.29
CA THR A 49 16.86 10.15 7.96
C THR A 49 15.47 10.45 7.38
N HIS A 50 14.81 11.47 7.90
CA HIS A 50 13.54 11.94 7.35
C HIS A 50 13.76 12.63 6.01
N ALA A 51 12.96 12.28 5.02
CA ALA A 51 12.74 13.13 3.88
C ALA A 51 11.99 14.38 4.36
N ASP A 52 12.47 15.55 3.98
CA ASP A 52 11.66 16.76 4.14
C ASP A 52 10.42 16.64 3.25
N PRO A 53 9.26 17.14 3.72
CA PRO A 53 8.08 17.20 2.87
C PRO A 53 8.36 18.04 1.64
N THR A 54 8.46 17.37 0.48
CA THR A 54 8.55 18.04 -0.82
C THR A 54 7.25 18.82 -1.02
N VAL A 55 7.34 20.13 -0.93
CA VAL A 55 6.30 21.05 -1.40
C VAL A 55 6.60 21.33 -2.86
N VAL A 56 5.57 21.57 -3.68
CA VAL A 56 5.74 22.05 -5.06
C VAL A 56 6.72 23.22 -5.06
N GLN A 57 7.90 23.03 -5.65
CA GLN A 57 8.89 24.10 -5.76
C GLN A 57 8.72 24.84 -7.08
N SER A 58 9.20 26.07 -7.13
CA SER A 58 9.36 26.79 -8.39
C SER A 58 10.78 26.64 -8.89
N PHE A 59 10.96 26.40 -10.19
CA PHE A 59 12.27 26.41 -10.84
C PHE A 59 12.24 27.34 -12.06
N SER A 60 13.42 27.82 -12.49
CA SER A 60 13.51 28.74 -13.63
C SER A 60 14.24 28.12 -14.81
N VAL A 61 13.66 28.24 -16.01
CA VAL A 61 14.28 27.85 -17.28
C VAL A 61 14.18 29.05 -18.22
N GLU A 62 15.32 29.50 -18.76
CA GLU A 62 15.40 30.63 -19.70
C GLU A 62 14.74 31.94 -19.20
N GLY A 63 14.71 32.15 -17.88
CA GLY A 63 14.11 33.32 -17.26
C GLY A 63 12.60 33.20 -16.98
N GLU A 64 11.97 32.12 -17.42
CA GLU A 64 10.59 31.78 -17.06
C GLU A 64 10.57 30.93 -15.79
N THR A 65 9.55 31.12 -14.95
CA THR A 65 9.37 30.37 -13.70
C THR A 65 8.28 29.33 -13.87
N PHE A 66 8.61 28.08 -13.58
CA PHE A 66 7.73 26.93 -13.65
C PHE A 66 7.52 26.35 -12.26
N LEU A 67 6.42 25.62 -12.08
CA LEU A 67 6.20 24.79 -10.89
C LEU A 67 6.71 23.38 -11.19
N GLU A 68 7.32 22.75 -10.19
CA GLU A 68 7.65 21.33 -10.26
C GLU A 68 6.40 20.50 -10.56
N PRO A 69 6.52 19.45 -11.39
CA PRO A 69 5.44 18.53 -11.63
C PRO A 69 4.94 17.91 -10.31
N LEU A 70 3.62 17.98 -10.11
CA LEU A 70 2.95 17.36 -8.97
C LEU A 70 3.17 15.84 -8.91
N VAL A 71 3.41 15.21 -10.06
CA VAL A 71 3.76 13.79 -10.19
C VAL A 71 5.17 13.66 -10.77
N HIS A 72 6.05 12.97 -10.06
CA HIS A 72 7.44 12.75 -10.50
C HIS A 72 8.04 11.46 -9.94
N GLU A 73 9.19 11.06 -10.46
CA GLU A 73 9.98 9.96 -9.90
C GLU A 73 10.45 10.34 -8.50
N GLU A 74 10.24 9.48 -7.50
CA GLU A 74 10.68 9.72 -6.12
C GLU A 74 12.22 9.74 -6.07
N PRO A 75 12.86 10.91 -5.81
CA PRO A 75 14.31 11.06 -5.89
C PRO A 75 15.04 10.34 -4.76
N ASN A 76 14.43 10.23 -3.57
CA ASN A 76 15.04 9.80 -2.33
C ASN A 76 14.32 8.59 -1.68
N PRO A 77 14.18 7.45 -2.38
CA PRO A 77 13.41 6.31 -1.88
C PRO A 77 14.05 5.62 -0.67
N LEU A 78 15.28 5.97 -0.30
CA LEU A 78 15.97 5.45 0.88
C LEU A 78 15.66 6.23 2.17
N LEU A 79 15.05 7.41 2.07
CA LEU A 79 14.70 8.24 3.22
C LEU A 79 13.34 7.84 3.79
N TYR A 80 13.14 8.05 5.09
CA TYR A 80 11.85 7.82 5.72
C TYR A 80 10.88 8.97 5.39
N PRO A 81 9.61 8.71 5.02
CA PRO A 81 8.97 7.39 5.00
C PRO A 81 8.98 6.66 3.66
N MET A 82 9.63 7.20 2.63
CA MET A 82 9.67 6.59 1.29
C MET A 82 10.29 5.19 1.29
N CYS A 83 11.24 4.92 2.18
CA CYS A 83 11.83 3.60 2.36
C CYS A 83 10.85 2.52 2.85
N THR A 84 9.66 2.91 3.31
CA THR A 84 8.59 1.98 3.71
C THR A 84 7.69 1.58 2.55
N VAL A 85 7.77 2.29 1.42
CA VAL A 85 7.02 2.01 0.19
C VAL A 85 7.86 1.11 -0.72
N GLY A 86 7.21 0.14 -1.36
CA GLY A 86 7.90 -0.83 -2.20
C GLY A 86 7.04 -1.40 -3.31
N ILE A 87 7.73 -2.06 -4.25
CA ILE A 87 7.08 -2.80 -5.33
C ILE A 87 6.71 -4.19 -4.85
N VAL A 88 5.59 -4.70 -5.37
CA VAL A 88 5.12 -6.06 -5.16
C VAL A 88 5.24 -6.83 -6.46
N PHE A 89 5.81 -8.03 -6.39
CA PHE A 89 5.83 -9.01 -7.48
C PHE A 89 5.03 -10.24 -7.09
N THR A 90 4.27 -10.81 -8.02
CA THR A 90 3.54 -12.07 -7.79
C THR A 90 3.99 -13.17 -8.74
N SER A 91 3.80 -14.44 -8.35
CA SER A 91 4.03 -15.60 -9.22
C SER A 91 3.17 -15.61 -10.48
N ALA A 92 2.06 -14.86 -10.49
CA ALA A 92 1.20 -14.67 -11.66
C ALA A 92 1.77 -13.67 -12.68
N GLY A 93 2.97 -13.12 -12.45
CA GLY A 93 3.58 -12.09 -13.30
C GLY A 93 2.95 -10.69 -13.13
N ARG A 94 2.05 -10.52 -12.15
CA ARG A 94 1.47 -9.22 -11.81
C ARG A 94 2.43 -8.43 -10.94
N ARG A 95 2.32 -7.11 -11.04
CA ARG A 95 3.05 -6.14 -10.23
C ARG A 95 2.08 -5.14 -9.61
N GLY A 96 2.40 -4.71 -8.41
CA GLY A 96 1.70 -3.67 -7.69
C GLY A 96 2.65 -2.90 -6.78
N SER A 97 2.10 -2.12 -5.89
CA SER A 97 2.78 -1.32 -4.88
C SER A 97 2.24 -1.66 -3.50
N GLY A 98 2.97 -1.27 -2.46
CA GLY A 98 2.48 -1.39 -1.09
C GLY A 98 3.39 -0.69 -0.10
N VAL A 99 2.96 -0.70 1.16
CA VAL A 99 3.60 0.05 2.24
C VAL A 99 3.71 -0.78 3.52
N LEU A 100 4.80 -0.63 4.25
CA LEU A 100 4.94 -1.22 5.58
C LEU A 100 4.03 -0.48 6.57
N VAL A 101 3.22 -1.24 7.31
CA VAL A 101 2.25 -0.74 8.32
C VAL A 101 2.41 -1.42 9.69
N GLY A 102 3.54 -2.10 9.88
CA GLY A 102 3.88 -2.78 11.13
C GLY A 102 5.21 -3.54 11.00
N PRO A 103 5.67 -4.20 12.08
CA PRO A 103 6.97 -4.87 12.13
C PRO A 103 7.25 -5.83 10.97
N ASN A 104 6.23 -6.58 10.56
CA ASN A 104 6.24 -7.53 9.45
C ASN A 104 4.95 -7.46 8.64
N LEU A 105 4.32 -6.28 8.57
CA LEU A 105 3.03 -6.09 7.91
C LEU A 105 3.18 -5.21 6.67
N LEU A 106 2.59 -5.67 5.57
CA LEU A 106 2.47 -4.95 4.31
C LEU A 106 0.99 -4.69 4.02
N LEU A 107 0.64 -3.45 3.74
CA LEU A 107 -0.65 -3.07 3.18
C LEU A 107 -0.52 -2.85 1.67
N THR A 108 -1.47 -3.39 0.90
CA THR A 108 -1.57 -3.24 -0.56
C THR A 108 -3.04 -3.33 -0.99
N ALA A 109 -3.33 -3.25 -2.29
CA ALA A 109 -4.66 -3.44 -2.83
C ALA A 109 -5.04 -4.93 -2.82
N GLY A 110 -6.32 -5.21 -2.61
CA GLY A 110 -6.86 -6.56 -2.59
C GLY A 110 -6.63 -7.29 -3.92
N HIS A 111 -6.89 -6.62 -5.04
CA HIS A 111 -6.71 -7.19 -6.37
C HIS A 111 -5.24 -7.46 -6.75
N VAL A 112 -4.25 -6.92 -6.00
CA VAL A 112 -2.84 -7.26 -6.21
C VAL A 112 -2.54 -8.68 -5.71
N ALA A 113 -3.28 -9.15 -4.70
CA ALA A 113 -3.07 -10.46 -4.11
C ALA A 113 -3.49 -11.60 -5.08
N PRO A 114 -2.74 -12.71 -5.15
CA PRO A 114 -2.99 -13.80 -6.09
C PRO A 114 -4.09 -14.76 -5.58
N TRP A 115 -5.33 -14.28 -5.49
CA TRP A 115 -6.49 -15.05 -5.01
C TRP A 115 -6.75 -16.31 -5.84
N GLY A 116 -7.20 -17.39 -5.20
CA GLY A 116 -7.61 -18.64 -5.85
C GLY A 116 -6.48 -19.48 -6.46
N ALA A 117 -5.24 -18.99 -6.46
CA ALA A 117 -4.09 -19.73 -6.97
C ALA A 117 -3.68 -20.85 -6.00
N SER A 118 -3.63 -22.09 -6.52
CA SER A 118 -3.24 -23.29 -5.75
C SER A 118 -1.80 -23.26 -5.26
N SER A 119 -0.92 -22.63 -6.03
CA SER A 119 0.45 -22.29 -5.66
C SER A 119 0.66 -20.82 -5.97
N TRP A 120 1.13 -20.05 -4.99
CA TRP A 120 1.35 -18.62 -5.14
C TRP A 120 2.60 -18.15 -4.43
N SER A 121 3.21 -17.10 -4.97
CA SER A 121 4.18 -16.30 -4.25
C SER A 121 3.89 -14.82 -4.46
N MET A 122 4.21 -14.05 -3.44
CA MET A 122 4.14 -12.59 -3.48
C MET A 122 5.36 -12.06 -2.73
N GLU A 123 6.14 -11.21 -3.39
CA GLU A 123 7.38 -10.64 -2.89
C GLU A 123 7.25 -9.13 -2.80
N PHE A 124 7.59 -8.57 -1.65
CA PHE A 124 7.69 -7.14 -1.43
C PHE A 124 9.15 -6.69 -1.37
N VAL A 125 9.45 -5.61 -2.09
CA VAL A 125 10.79 -5.03 -2.21
C VAL A 125 10.73 -3.53 -1.91
N PRO A 126 11.04 -3.10 -0.67
CA PRO A 126 11.02 -1.68 -0.31
C PRO A 126 12.15 -0.91 -1.01
N ALA A 127 11.88 0.36 -1.33
CA ALA A 127 12.81 1.26 -2.00
C ALA A 127 13.45 0.68 -3.27
N PHE A 128 12.74 -0.21 -3.96
CA PHE A 128 13.17 -0.80 -5.22
C PHE A 128 13.43 0.30 -6.25
N ARG A 129 14.46 0.14 -7.08
CA ARG A 129 14.72 1.03 -8.22
C ARG A 129 15.47 0.28 -9.31
N ASN A 130 14.85 0.09 -10.47
CA ASN A 130 15.49 -0.51 -11.66
C ASN A 130 16.24 -1.82 -11.37
N GLY A 131 15.62 -2.73 -10.60
CA GLY A 131 16.26 -3.99 -10.22
C GLY A 131 17.10 -3.93 -8.94
N ASN A 132 17.48 -2.74 -8.47
CA ASN A 132 18.20 -2.57 -7.21
C ASN A 132 17.27 -2.83 -6.01
N ARG A 133 17.81 -3.54 -5.01
CA ARG A 133 17.09 -4.01 -3.82
C ARG A 133 17.85 -3.59 -2.55
N PRO A 134 17.89 -2.29 -2.22
CA PRO A 134 18.82 -1.74 -1.22
C PRO A 134 18.61 -2.32 0.19
N TYR A 135 17.37 -2.67 0.54
CA TYR A 135 17.02 -3.30 1.81
C TYR A 135 16.66 -4.79 1.67
N GLY A 136 17.01 -5.40 0.53
CA GLY A 136 16.59 -6.75 0.18
C GLY A 136 15.08 -6.84 -0.07
N SER A 137 14.50 -7.99 0.22
CA SER A 137 13.09 -8.29 0.00
C SER A 137 12.56 -9.29 1.03
N SER A 138 11.22 -9.36 1.11
CA SER A 138 10.51 -10.37 1.88
C SER A 138 9.36 -10.94 1.06
N TYR A 139 9.21 -12.27 1.15
CA TYR A 139 8.00 -12.93 0.68
C TYR A 139 6.86 -12.78 1.68
N VAL A 140 5.63 -12.84 1.18
CA VAL A 140 4.39 -12.92 1.96
C VAL A 140 4.14 -14.37 2.36
N GLN A 141 3.89 -14.58 3.66
CA GLN A 141 3.51 -15.88 4.22
C GLN A 141 2.00 -16.11 4.13
N THR A 142 1.23 -15.09 4.50
CA THR A 142 -0.23 -15.13 4.48
C THR A 142 -0.77 -13.73 4.21
N TYR A 143 -1.96 -13.63 3.65
CA TYR A 143 -2.68 -12.38 3.52
C TYR A 143 -4.16 -12.54 3.82
N ARG A 144 -4.77 -11.44 4.26
CA ARG A 144 -6.18 -11.30 4.60
C ARG A 144 -6.69 -10.02 3.95
N GLY A 145 -7.86 -10.05 3.33
CA GLY A 145 -8.39 -8.88 2.63
C GLY A 145 -9.58 -9.25 1.76
N TYR A 146 -9.94 -8.34 0.86
CA TYR A 146 -11.06 -8.54 -0.06
C TYR A 146 -10.55 -8.91 -1.45
N ASN A 147 -11.21 -9.88 -2.07
CA ASN A 147 -11.02 -10.19 -3.49
C ASN A 147 -12.08 -9.47 -4.31
N THR A 148 -11.70 -8.34 -4.90
CA THR A 148 -12.63 -7.49 -5.66
C THR A 148 -12.79 -7.95 -7.12
N ASN A 149 -12.09 -9.01 -7.55
CA ASN A 149 -12.03 -9.46 -8.95
C ASN A 149 -11.66 -8.34 -9.93
N ASP A 150 -10.64 -7.55 -9.58
CA ASP A 150 -10.14 -6.40 -10.34
C ASP A 150 -11.14 -5.23 -10.48
N ASN A 151 -12.26 -5.26 -9.75
CA ASN A 151 -13.13 -4.09 -9.64
C ASN A 151 -12.48 -3.03 -8.75
N VAL A 152 -12.66 -1.78 -9.16
CA VAL A 152 -12.37 -0.61 -8.33
C VAL A 152 -13.47 -0.51 -7.28
N THR A 153 -13.09 -0.49 -6.01
CA THR A 153 -14.02 -0.44 -4.87
C THR A 153 -13.37 0.26 -3.68
N GLY A 154 -14.17 0.77 -2.76
CA GLY A 154 -13.71 1.40 -1.53
C GLY A 154 -13.06 0.45 -0.53
N HIS A 155 -13.21 -0.86 -0.72
CA HIS A 155 -12.70 -1.92 0.15
C HIS A 155 -11.59 -2.77 -0.47
N ASP A 156 -11.01 -2.34 -1.59
CA ASP A 156 -9.93 -3.02 -2.30
C ASP A 156 -8.57 -2.95 -1.57
N TYR A 157 -8.45 -3.65 -0.44
CA TYR A 157 -7.21 -3.74 0.32
C TYR A 157 -6.97 -5.14 0.89
N ALA A 158 -5.68 -5.45 1.07
CA ALA A 158 -5.21 -6.64 1.76
C ALA A 158 -4.05 -6.30 2.70
N ILE A 159 -4.06 -6.92 3.88
CA ILE A 159 -2.93 -6.94 4.80
C ILE A 159 -2.17 -8.26 4.60
N CYS A 160 -0.86 -8.17 4.52
CA CYS A 160 0.02 -9.29 4.27
C CYS A 160 1.03 -9.44 5.42
N LYS A 161 1.20 -10.67 5.91
CA LYS A 161 2.29 -11.03 6.82
C LYS A 161 3.54 -11.31 6.01
N LEU A 162 4.58 -10.53 6.23
CA LEU A 162 5.91 -10.71 5.65
C LEU A 162 6.72 -11.75 6.43
N PHE A 163 7.47 -12.57 5.71
CA PHE A 163 8.39 -13.54 6.29
C PHE A 163 9.55 -12.87 7.04
N LYS A 164 10.25 -11.93 6.39
CA LYS A 164 11.24 -11.09 7.07
C LYS A 164 10.52 -9.87 7.63
N PRO A 165 10.77 -9.51 8.90
CA PRO A 165 10.16 -8.33 9.53
C PRO A 165 10.84 -7.04 9.05
N LEU A 166 10.61 -6.68 7.78
CA LEU A 166 11.23 -5.49 7.16
C LEU A 166 10.85 -4.20 7.91
N GLY A 167 9.63 -4.10 8.44
CA GLY A 167 9.17 -2.93 9.21
C GLY A 167 9.94 -2.73 10.50
N SER A 168 10.38 -3.79 11.17
CA SER A 168 11.24 -3.66 12.37
C SER A 168 12.56 -2.96 12.06
N ALA A 169 13.10 -3.13 10.85
CA ALA A 169 14.34 -2.51 10.42
C ALA A 169 14.12 -1.12 9.83
N LEU A 170 13.10 -0.97 8.97
CA LEU A 170 12.90 0.22 8.12
C LEU A 170 11.92 1.25 8.69
N GLY A 171 11.12 0.87 9.69
CA GLY A 171 9.97 1.64 10.09
C GLY A 171 8.71 1.25 9.34
N TRP A 172 7.63 1.92 9.67
CA TRP A 172 6.35 1.83 8.98
C TRP A 172 5.58 3.13 9.09
N MET A 173 4.65 3.33 8.15
CA MET A 173 3.61 4.34 8.29
C MET A 173 2.54 3.80 9.23
N GLY A 174 1.97 4.68 10.06
CA GLY A 174 0.71 4.37 10.74
C GLY A 174 -0.40 4.25 9.71
N THR A 175 -1.55 3.74 10.11
CA THR A 175 -2.79 3.83 9.32
C THR A 175 -3.79 4.72 10.01
N ALA A 176 -4.62 5.42 9.24
CA ALA A 176 -5.66 6.27 9.79
C ALA A 176 -6.93 6.23 8.95
N SER A 177 -8.07 6.36 9.63
CA SER A 177 -9.38 6.56 9.04
C SER A 177 -10.11 7.66 9.80
N PHE A 178 -11.05 8.33 9.14
CA PHE A 178 -11.80 9.43 9.74
C PHE A 178 -13.30 9.13 9.71
N GLY A 179 -13.99 9.40 10.81
CA GLY A 179 -15.42 9.12 10.95
C GLY A 179 -16.33 10.08 10.18
N SER A 180 -15.80 11.14 9.57
CA SER A 180 -16.58 12.06 8.72
C SER A 180 -15.80 12.48 7.47
N GLU A 181 -16.52 12.68 6.37
CA GLU A 181 -15.97 13.16 5.10
C GLU A 181 -15.29 14.52 5.22
N ASP A 182 -15.84 15.44 6.02
CA ASP A 182 -15.22 16.75 6.28
C ASP A 182 -13.78 16.61 6.80
N GLN A 183 -13.49 15.58 7.61
CA GLN A 183 -12.14 15.36 8.08
C GLN A 183 -11.21 14.94 6.95
N TYR A 184 -11.71 14.20 5.96
CA TYR A 184 -10.99 13.83 4.75
C TYR A 184 -10.76 15.03 3.82
N TYR A 185 -11.80 15.82 3.53
CA TYR A 185 -11.74 16.99 2.64
C TYR A 185 -10.81 18.10 3.16
N ASN A 186 -10.72 18.30 4.47
CA ASN A 186 -9.89 19.35 5.09
C ASN A 186 -8.39 19.00 5.18
N LYS A 187 -7.90 18.08 4.35
CA LYS A 187 -6.51 17.60 4.34
C LYS A 187 -5.93 17.59 2.94
N ARG A 188 -4.60 17.59 2.89
CA ARG A 188 -3.82 17.34 1.68
C ARG A 188 -3.07 16.03 1.86
N TYR A 189 -2.99 15.27 0.78
CA TYR A 189 -2.40 13.95 0.76
C TYR A 189 -1.25 13.86 -0.23
N VAL A 190 -0.46 12.81 -0.06
CA VAL A 190 0.56 12.37 -1.00
C VAL A 190 0.22 10.93 -1.38
N SER A 191 0.52 10.54 -2.62
CA SER A 191 0.47 9.14 -3.03
C SER A 191 1.83 8.69 -3.53
N SER A 192 2.19 7.43 -3.28
CA SER A 192 3.47 6.87 -3.70
C SER A 192 3.28 5.47 -4.26
N GLY A 193 4.07 5.09 -5.26
CA GLY A 193 3.92 3.79 -5.90
C GLY A 193 4.92 3.51 -7.02
N TYR A 194 4.66 2.43 -7.77
CA TYR A 194 5.52 1.87 -8.81
C TYR A 194 4.78 1.73 -10.14
N PRO A 195 4.47 2.85 -10.79
CA PRO A 195 3.76 2.82 -12.06
C PRO A 195 4.61 2.32 -13.21
N GLY A 196 3.97 1.61 -14.14
CA GLY A 196 4.60 1.18 -15.38
C GLY A 196 5.12 2.34 -16.24
N SER A 197 4.51 3.53 -16.14
CA SER A 197 4.93 4.75 -16.87
C SER A 197 6.30 5.27 -16.42
N TYR A 198 6.70 5.01 -15.16
CA TYR A 198 8.07 5.25 -14.66
C TYR A 198 8.93 3.98 -14.69
N GLY A 199 8.45 2.92 -15.35
CA GLY A 199 9.10 1.62 -15.44
C GLY A 199 9.11 0.89 -14.10
N GLN A 200 10.29 0.67 -13.55
CA GLN A 200 10.52 0.00 -12.27
C GLN A 200 11.08 0.98 -11.21
N ARG A 201 10.76 2.26 -11.37
CA ARG A 201 11.21 3.35 -10.50
C ARG A 201 10.04 3.82 -9.63
N PRO A 202 10.30 4.18 -8.37
CA PRO A 202 9.26 4.71 -7.51
C PRO A 202 8.85 6.09 -8.00
N ALA A 203 7.57 6.42 -7.84
CA ALA A 203 7.03 7.72 -8.15
C ALA A 203 6.14 8.21 -7.01
N VAL A 204 5.95 9.52 -6.97
CA VAL A 204 5.16 10.23 -5.96
C VAL A 204 4.25 11.25 -6.63
N GLU A 205 3.02 11.37 -6.12
CA GLU A 205 2.12 12.48 -6.41
C GLU A 205 1.93 13.33 -5.15
N LEU A 206 2.26 14.61 -5.25
CA LEU A 206 2.19 15.57 -4.15
C LEU A 206 0.90 16.38 -4.19
N ASP A 207 0.57 16.95 -3.03
CA ASP A 207 -0.50 17.92 -2.85
C ASP A 207 -1.83 17.45 -3.49
N MET A 208 -2.28 16.26 -3.10
CA MET A 208 -3.53 15.67 -3.55
C MET A 208 -4.68 16.15 -2.68
N GLY A 209 -5.79 16.53 -3.32
CA GLY A 209 -7.04 16.87 -2.66
C GLY A 209 -8.17 16.04 -3.21
N ILE A 210 -8.98 15.53 -2.28
CA ILE A 210 -10.16 14.73 -2.59
C ILE A 210 -11.15 15.58 -3.38
N ARG A 211 -11.75 14.97 -4.39
CA ARG A 211 -12.75 15.55 -5.27
C ARG A 211 -14.14 15.05 -4.95
N ASP A 212 -14.24 13.78 -4.58
CA ASP A 212 -15.47 13.14 -4.13
C ASP A 212 -15.16 12.02 -3.14
N ILE A 213 -16.17 11.62 -2.38
CA ILE A 213 -16.12 10.46 -1.50
C ILE A 213 -17.39 9.65 -1.69
N ASP A 214 -17.24 8.40 -2.09
CA ASP A 214 -18.33 7.43 -2.14
C ASP A 214 -18.20 6.40 -1.01
N ASP A 215 -19.31 6.20 -0.31
CA ASP A 215 -19.40 5.25 0.80
C ASP A 215 -19.73 3.86 0.29
N ASP A 216 -18.65 3.16 -0.03
CA ASP A 216 -18.69 1.90 -0.73
C ASP A 216 -18.50 0.75 0.26
N SER A 217 -19.62 0.23 0.79
CA SER A 217 -19.60 -0.71 1.92
C SER A 217 -18.72 -1.94 1.63
N PRO A 218 -17.75 -2.26 2.51
CA PRO A 218 -17.53 -1.66 3.83
C PRO A 218 -16.51 -0.50 3.90
N GLY A 219 -15.85 -0.20 2.80
CA GLY A 219 -14.83 0.83 2.73
C GLY A 219 -15.35 2.20 2.34
N ARG A 220 -14.44 3.02 1.82
CA ARG A 220 -14.71 4.34 1.23
C ARG A 220 -13.86 4.50 -0.03
N GLU A 221 -14.45 5.05 -1.07
CA GLU A 221 -13.76 5.47 -2.28
C GLU A 221 -13.37 6.93 -2.11
N LEU A 222 -12.08 7.19 -2.03
CA LEU A 222 -11.56 8.56 -2.03
C LEU A 222 -11.14 8.89 -3.44
N GLU A 223 -11.89 9.77 -4.09
CA GLU A 223 -11.67 10.12 -5.48
C GLU A 223 -10.75 11.34 -5.64
N PHE A 224 -9.88 11.29 -6.63
CA PHE A 224 -8.97 12.38 -6.98
C PHE A 224 -9.00 12.67 -8.47
N ALA A 225 -8.64 13.91 -8.83
CA ALA A 225 -8.48 14.29 -10.22
C ALA A 225 -7.32 13.50 -10.84
N LEU A 226 -7.53 12.98 -12.05
CA LEU A 226 -6.47 12.32 -12.82
C LEU A 226 -5.47 13.38 -13.33
N ARG A 227 -4.33 13.53 -12.65
CA ARG A 227 -3.28 14.51 -13.01
C ARG A 227 -2.18 13.94 -13.89
N ALA A 228 -1.85 12.68 -13.69
CA ALA A 228 -0.99 11.88 -14.55
C ALA A 228 -1.60 10.50 -14.72
N ASP A 229 -1.27 9.82 -15.81
CA ASP A 229 -1.54 8.39 -15.92
C ASP A 229 -0.60 7.65 -14.95
N LEU A 230 -1.05 7.53 -13.70
CA LEU A 230 -0.41 6.71 -12.67
C LEU A 230 -0.37 5.25 -13.15
N GLY A 231 -1.30 4.80 -13.98
CA GLY A 231 -1.22 3.58 -14.75
C GLY A 231 -1.05 2.27 -13.96
N PRO A 232 -0.96 1.12 -14.67
CA PRO A 232 -0.77 -0.18 -14.05
C PRO A 232 0.51 -0.26 -13.21
N GLY A 233 0.43 -0.86 -12.03
CA GLY A 233 1.54 -1.04 -11.09
C GLY A 233 1.48 -0.12 -9.86
N TRP A 234 0.77 1.01 -9.95
CA TRP A 234 0.52 1.87 -8.78
C TRP A 234 -0.51 1.25 -7.81
N SER A 235 -1.32 0.30 -8.26
CA SER A 235 -2.25 -0.49 -7.43
C SER A 235 -1.65 -0.92 -6.10
N GLY A 236 -2.30 -0.55 -4.99
CA GLY A 236 -1.85 -0.81 -3.63
C GLY A 236 -0.88 0.23 -3.05
N GLY A 237 -0.44 1.20 -3.86
CA GLY A 237 0.38 2.31 -3.40
C GLY A 237 -0.39 3.18 -2.40
N PRO A 238 0.23 3.61 -1.28
CA PRO A 238 -0.48 4.33 -0.25
C PRO A 238 -0.91 5.72 -0.71
N LEU A 239 -2.12 6.13 -0.31
CA LEU A 239 -2.47 7.53 -0.07
C LEU A 239 -2.15 7.83 1.39
N TRP A 240 -1.34 8.86 1.65
CA TRP A 240 -0.84 9.10 3.00
C TRP A 240 -0.68 10.59 3.30
N GLN A 241 -0.71 10.91 4.59
CA GLN A 241 -0.50 12.26 5.09
C GLN A 241 0.98 12.49 5.37
N HIS A 242 1.59 13.45 4.68
CA HIS A 242 2.99 13.82 4.90
C HIS A 242 3.14 14.75 6.12
N THR A 243 2.97 14.17 7.31
CA THR A 243 3.21 14.87 8.58
C THR A 243 4.50 14.36 9.23
N ALA A 244 4.91 14.94 10.37
CA ALA A 244 6.05 14.44 11.16
C ALA A 244 5.94 12.92 11.47
N ASN A 245 4.71 12.42 11.56
CA ASN A 245 4.38 11.01 11.69
C ASN A 245 3.47 10.62 10.50
N PRO A 246 3.93 9.79 9.56
CA PRO A 246 3.18 9.51 8.34
C PRO A 246 2.08 8.47 8.59
N TYR A 247 0.88 8.76 8.09
CA TYR A 247 -0.27 7.87 8.16
C TYR A 247 -0.80 7.56 6.76
N ALA A 248 -0.84 6.28 6.40
CA ALA A 248 -1.58 5.79 5.23
C ALA A 248 -3.09 5.82 5.54
N VAL A 249 -3.85 6.47 4.68
CA VAL A 249 -5.31 6.66 4.80
C VAL A 249 -6.10 5.87 3.75
N GLY A 250 -5.41 5.31 2.77
CA GLY A 250 -5.98 4.46 1.74
C GLY A 250 -4.89 3.83 0.87
N VAL A 251 -5.29 2.96 -0.05
CA VAL A 251 -4.43 2.39 -1.09
C VAL A 251 -5.06 2.57 -2.45
N LEU A 252 -4.25 2.81 -3.49
CA LEU A 252 -4.79 3.00 -4.83
C LEU A 252 -5.47 1.71 -5.31
N SER A 253 -6.78 1.78 -5.59
CA SER A 253 -7.54 0.69 -6.19
C SER A 253 -7.46 0.76 -7.71
N GLY A 254 -7.73 1.92 -8.30
CA GLY A 254 -7.62 2.09 -9.74
C GLY A 254 -8.14 3.42 -10.25
N THR A 255 -8.73 3.39 -11.44
CA THR A 255 -9.43 4.53 -12.02
C THR A 255 -10.85 4.13 -12.40
N GLU A 256 -11.79 5.04 -12.18
CA GLU A 256 -13.19 4.83 -12.55
C GLU A 256 -13.72 5.99 -13.40
N LYS A 257 -14.87 5.77 -14.01
CA LYS A 257 -15.57 6.80 -14.78
C LYS A 257 -17.08 6.61 -14.65
N ASP A 258 -17.69 7.59 -14.02
CA ASP A 258 -19.12 7.56 -13.72
C ASP A 258 -19.93 8.37 -14.72
N GLY A 259 -20.51 7.68 -15.70
CA GLY A 259 -21.35 8.27 -16.72
C GLY A 259 -20.65 9.39 -17.50
N LEU A 260 -21.03 10.64 -17.20
CA LEU A 260 -20.48 11.85 -17.85
C LEU A 260 -19.35 12.50 -17.05
N ASP A 261 -19.02 12.00 -15.86
CA ASP A 261 -17.97 12.56 -15.04
C ASP A 261 -16.57 12.30 -15.60
N PRO A 262 -15.59 13.17 -15.28
CA PRO A 262 -14.20 12.93 -15.61
C PRO A 262 -13.72 11.63 -14.95
N THR A 263 -12.81 10.91 -15.61
CA THR A 263 -12.13 9.76 -14.98
C THR A 263 -11.40 10.19 -13.71
N ARG A 264 -11.57 9.41 -12.64
CA ARG A 264 -11.02 9.67 -11.31
C ARG A 264 -10.01 8.61 -10.92
N LEU A 265 -9.08 8.99 -10.05
CA LEU A 265 -8.23 8.05 -9.31
C LEU A 265 -8.95 7.69 -8.02
N VAL A 266 -9.02 6.40 -7.71
CA VAL A 266 -9.78 5.89 -6.57
C VAL A 266 -8.86 5.21 -5.58
N TYR A 267 -8.95 5.64 -4.33
CA TYR A 267 -8.26 5.01 -3.22
C TYR A 267 -9.27 4.32 -2.31
N ALA A 268 -9.04 3.02 -2.09
CA ALA A 268 -9.78 2.24 -1.12
C ALA A 268 -9.33 2.62 0.30
N ALA A 269 -10.29 3.01 1.15
CA ALA A 269 -10.04 3.63 2.44
C ALA A 269 -11.09 3.22 3.48
N GLY A 270 -11.12 3.95 4.59
CA GLY A 270 -12.11 3.80 5.66
C GLY A 270 -11.63 2.95 6.83
N SER A 271 -12.45 2.87 7.88
CA SER A 271 -12.08 2.19 9.12
C SER A 271 -11.82 0.69 8.98
N PRO A 272 -12.49 -0.07 8.09
CA PRO A 272 -12.19 -1.50 8.00
C PRO A 272 -10.81 -1.80 7.42
N MET A 273 -10.19 -0.85 6.68
CA MET A 273 -8.77 -0.91 6.33
C MET A 273 -7.89 -0.86 7.58
N VAL A 274 -8.18 0.04 8.51
CA VAL A 274 -7.45 0.18 9.78
C VAL A 274 -7.68 -1.03 10.68
N ASP A 275 -8.92 -1.55 10.72
CA ASP A 275 -9.27 -2.77 11.46
C ASP A 275 -8.49 -3.99 10.93
N LEU A 276 -8.30 -4.06 9.61
CA LEU A 276 -7.50 -5.10 8.98
C LEU A 276 -6.02 -5.01 9.39
N VAL A 277 -5.45 -3.81 9.50
CA VAL A 277 -4.10 -3.61 10.04
C VAL A 277 -4.03 -3.98 11.52
N ASN A 278 -5.01 -3.56 12.33
CA ASN A 278 -5.11 -3.93 13.74
C ASN A 278 -5.17 -5.45 13.93
N TYR A 279 -5.91 -6.16 13.09
CA TYR A 279 -5.93 -7.62 13.07
C TYR A 279 -4.52 -8.19 12.85
N GLY A 280 -3.79 -7.69 11.85
CA GLY A 280 -2.40 -8.10 11.59
C GLY A 280 -1.50 -7.83 12.79
N LEU A 281 -1.60 -6.65 13.40
CA LEU A 281 -0.83 -6.26 14.58
C LEU A 281 -1.17 -7.11 15.82
N ALA A 282 -2.38 -7.64 15.92
CA ALA A 282 -2.79 -8.49 17.04
C ALA A 282 -2.41 -9.96 16.84
N ASN A 283 -2.44 -10.47 15.60
CA ASN A 283 -2.35 -11.90 15.32
C ASN A 283 -1.06 -12.34 14.65
N TRP A 284 -0.29 -11.43 14.05
CA TRP A 284 0.85 -11.78 13.20
C TRP A 284 2.18 -11.19 13.66
N ARG A 285 2.27 -10.72 14.92
CA ARG A 285 3.55 -10.28 15.49
C ARG A 285 4.60 -11.40 15.40
N PRO A 286 5.86 -11.05 15.10
CA PRO A 286 6.96 -12.00 15.09
C PRO A 286 7.23 -12.58 16.48
#